data_AF-A0A7S0LHF6-F1
#
_entry.id   AF-A0A7S0LHF6-F1
#
_cell.length_a   1.000
_cell.length_b   1.000
_cell.length_c   1.000
_cell.angle_alpha   90.00
_cell.angle_beta   90.00
_cell.angle_gamma   90.00
#
_symmetry.space_group_name_H-M   'P 1'
#
loop_
_entity.id
_entity.type
_entity.pdbx_description
1 polymer ?
#
loop_
_entity_poly.entity_id
_entity_poly.type
_entity_poly.pdbx_seq_one_letter_code
_entity_poly.pdbx_strand_id
1 'polypeptide(L)'
;SARTADPRLSSATRLDGTHRWLMQSSPGQCLLEWHPFSKDRTMGLNHQLASLSCALCEAHALGRMLLLPDRLCLFPLHTERWPGASGVGERCVPFEYFFDVPLLSRFVQIQFRPAHQSQGLSHKQMVVVDNKWKTARVKKEYPCDGRFPYVRRRVQNFWFSQCTSRTTDTAVAMRTLYEQLGSPVDAQVPLNVLLRSGLFYSPRIKAAAAAIRSRIGAEYVSVHVRRSDKLTACSPRDCEIRDVSTRPEGIQRALQLWFPLGTHVYIGSTERPDFFAPMRDSYKLHFAEDFRSELVNITNNYALYAVETLLFFGSLASVETLGYSTGWFIDACFPAMQLRNRLTKPGTNRRTPRDESTNRSVSVECRDQSSLLVNGVLYGQACVSNPPCGNKQMFLVPPPTECGSTARLRSPNRGPSRCAAVDSSRAIRPNVRMRHRVALSSRGGAN
;
A
#
# COMPACT_ATOMS: atom_id res chain seq x y z
N SER A 1 -28.39 -19.53 56.56
CA SER A 1 -27.53 -18.98 57.61
C SER A 1 -26.13 -19.58 57.45
N ALA A 2 -25.13 -18.69 57.38
CA ALA A 2 -23.68 -18.91 57.43
C ALA A 2 -23.03 -19.97 56.50
N ARG A 3 -22.36 -19.49 55.44
CA ARG A 3 -21.10 -20.08 54.94
C ARG A 3 -20.12 -18.96 54.56
N THR A 4 -19.17 -18.74 55.46
CA THR A 4 -17.72 -18.52 55.23
C THR A 4 -17.30 -17.83 53.93
N ALA A 5 -16.88 -16.57 54.07
CA ALA A 5 -16.13 -15.84 53.06
C ALA A 5 -14.65 -16.25 53.09
N ASP A 6 -14.10 -16.64 51.95
CA ASP A 6 -12.67 -16.79 51.68
C ASP A 6 -12.21 -15.60 50.79
N PRO A 7 -11.25 -14.77 51.22
CA PRO A 7 -10.87 -13.55 50.51
C PRO A 7 -9.68 -13.84 49.59
N ARG A 8 -9.89 -14.57 48.50
CA ARG A 8 -8.89 -14.67 47.42
C ARG A 8 -9.57 -14.84 46.07
N LEU A 9 -9.93 -13.73 45.42
CA LEU A 9 -9.99 -13.58 43.96
C LEU A 9 -10.55 -12.19 43.61
N SER A 10 -9.73 -11.15 43.68
CA SER A 10 -10.02 -9.92 42.93
C SER A 10 -8.74 -9.16 42.57
N SER A 11 -8.14 -9.53 41.44
CA SER A 11 -7.34 -8.60 40.65
C SER A 11 -7.26 -9.09 39.21
N ALA A 12 -8.40 -9.09 38.53
CA ALA A 12 -8.40 -9.06 37.07
C ALA A 12 -7.99 -7.64 36.65
N THR A 13 -6.70 -7.44 36.44
CA THR A 13 -6.15 -6.24 35.82
C THR A 13 -6.75 -6.11 34.43
N ARG A 14 -7.71 -5.20 34.26
CA ARG A 14 -8.08 -4.66 32.94
C ARG A 14 -6.83 -4.05 32.34
N LEU A 15 -6.34 -4.66 31.27
CA LEU A 15 -5.38 -4.05 30.36
C LEU A 15 -6.11 -2.92 29.60
N ASP A 16 -6.22 -1.77 30.23
CA ASP A 16 -6.59 -0.52 29.57
C ASP A 16 -5.33 0.01 28.86
N GLY A 17 -5.13 -0.46 27.62
CA GLY A 17 -3.95 -0.22 26.79
C GLY A 17 -3.86 1.19 26.20
N THR A 18 -4.14 2.23 26.98
CA THR A 18 -3.79 3.60 26.60
C THR A 18 -2.35 3.88 27.03
N HIS A 19 -1.39 3.46 26.20
CA HIS A 19 -0.01 3.96 26.30
C HIS A 19 -0.01 5.46 25.98
N ARG A 20 -0.26 6.26 27.02
CA ARG A 20 -0.11 7.71 27.02
C ARG A 20 1.39 8.02 27.02
N TRP A 21 2.00 8.07 25.84
CA TRP A 21 3.33 8.67 25.66
C TRP A 21 3.23 10.17 25.92
N LEU A 22 3.30 10.58 27.19
CA LEU A 22 3.45 11.98 27.58
C LEU A 22 4.83 12.44 27.11
N MET A 23 4.82 13.30 26.08
CA MET A 23 5.99 13.82 25.40
C MET A 23 6.60 14.98 26.18
N GLN A 24 7.81 14.77 26.70
CA GLN A 24 8.80 15.83 26.78
C GLN A 24 9.82 15.54 25.69
N SER A 25 9.96 16.45 24.72
CA SER A 25 11.05 16.40 23.74
C SER A 25 12.37 16.37 24.50
N SER A 26 13.07 15.24 24.46
CA SER A 26 14.37 15.14 25.10
C SER A 26 15.36 16.07 24.37
N PRO A 27 16.24 16.79 25.08
CA PRO A 27 17.31 17.55 24.44
C PRO A 27 18.08 16.66 23.45
N GLY A 28 18.15 17.06 22.18
CA GLY A 28 18.85 16.32 21.12
C GLY A 28 17.98 15.52 20.14
N GLN A 29 16.64 15.55 20.26
CA GLN A 29 15.77 14.90 19.27
C GLN A 29 15.72 15.69 17.94
N CYS A 30 15.98 14.99 16.83
CA CYS A 30 15.86 15.54 15.49
C CYS A 30 14.67 14.94 14.75
N LEU A 31 13.79 15.81 14.29
CA LEU A 31 12.50 15.46 13.70
C LEU A 31 12.47 15.80 12.21
N LEU A 32 11.86 14.91 11.43
CA LEU A 32 11.33 15.18 10.09
C LEU A 32 9.82 15.04 10.16
N GLU A 33 9.05 16.03 9.75
CA GLU A 33 7.59 15.91 9.71
C GLU A 33 7.08 15.47 8.34
N TRP A 34 6.13 14.54 8.37
CA TRP A 34 5.34 14.18 7.20
C TRP A 34 4.29 15.28 6.90
N HIS A 35 4.73 16.34 6.23
CA HIS A 35 3.90 17.50 5.91
C HIS A 35 4.05 17.94 4.44
N PRO A 36 2.98 18.45 3.80
CA PRO A 36 1.59 18.37 4.24
C PRO A 36 1.00 16.97 4.03
N PHE A 37 0.28 16.45 5.03
CA PHE A 37 -0.50 15.20 4.93
C PHE A 37 -1.87 15.40 4.25
N SER A 38 -2.34 16.64 4.13
CA SER A 38 -3.72 16.96 3.72
C SER A 38 -4.08 16.52 2.29
N LYS A 39 -3.12 16.40 1.39
CA LYS A 39 -3.33 15.86 0.03
C LYS A 39 -3.27 14.33 0.01
N ASP A 40 -2.37 13.72 0.78
CA ASP A 40 -2.24 12.26 0.84
C ASP A 40 -3.47 11.61 1.49
N ARG A 41 -4.08 12.26 2.50
CA ARG A 41 -5.27 11.72 3.20
C ARG A 41 -6.52 11.57 2.33
N THR A 42 -6.61 12.25 1.18
CA THR A 42 -7.76 12.15 0.26
C THR A 42 -7.59 11.02 -0.76
N MET A 43 -6.55 10.20 -0.63
CA MET A 43 -6.21 9.14 -1.59
C MET A 43 -6.37 7.75 -0.97
N GLY A 44 -6.48 6.72 -1.83
CA GLY A 44 -6.59 5.32 -1.41
C GLY A 44 -5.34 4.80 -0.70
N LEU A 45 -5.45 3.66 -0.01
CA LEU A 45 -4.36 3.10 0.81
C LEU A 45 -3.04 3.00 0.03
N ASN A 46 -3.08 2.46 -1.19
CA ASN A 46 -1.88 2.27 -2.01
C ASN A 46 -1.08 3.58 -2.23
N HIS A 47 -1.77 4.71 -2.37
CA HIS A 47 -1.14 6.01 -2.51
C HIS A 47 -0.51 6.46 -1.19
N GLN A 48 -1.28 6.37 -0.09
CA GLN A 48 -0.80 6.74 1.24
C GLN A 48 0.43 5.90 1.65
N LEU A 49 0.46 4.61 1.31
CA LEU A 49 1.62 3.73 1.53
C LEU A 49 2.87 4.21 0.76
N ALA A 50 2.71 4.67 -0.48
CA ALA A 50 3.82 5.21 -1.27
C ALA A 50 4.40 6.48 -0.65
N SER A 51 3.52 7.41 -0.26
CA SER A 51 3.91 8.68 0.34
C SER A 51 4.57 8.49 1.70
N LEU A 52 4.01 7.63 2.54
CA LEU A 52 4.57 7.32 3.84
C LEU A 52 5.89 6.55 3.72
N SER A 53 6.00 5.60 2.78
CA SER A 53 7.28 4.92 2.48
C SER A 53 8.36 5.93 2.07
N CYS A 54 8.00 6.93 1.25
CA CYS A 54 8.92 7.98 0.84
C CYS A 54 9.42 8.82 2.02
N ALA A 55 8.52 9.22 2.91
CA ALA A 55 8.85 10.00 4.10
C ALA A 55 9.69 9.21 5.12
N LEU A 56 9.38 7.92 5.32
CA LEU A 56 10.17 7.02 6.18
C LEU A 56 11.60 6.87 5.66
N CYS A 57 11.75 6.65 4.35
CA CYS A 57 13.07 6.54 3.74
C CYS A 57 13.88 7.85 3.86
N GLU A 58 13.24 9.01 3.68
CA GLU A 58 13.92 10.29 3.89
C GLU A 58 14.34 10.49 5.35
N ALA A 59 13.45 10.20 6.30
CA ALA A 59 13.76 10.27 7.74
C ALA A 59 14.97 9.40 8.08
N HIS A 60 15.00 8.17 7.58
CA HIS A 60 16.14 7.26 7.74
C HIS A 60 17.44 7.87 7.16
N ALA A 61 17.41 8.37 5.92
CA ALA A 61 18.59 8.92 5.28
C ALA A 61 19.14 10.17 5.98
N LEU A 62 18.26 10.99 6.56
CA LEU A 62 18.59 12.17 7.35
C LEU A 62 19.03 11.85 8.79
N GLY A 63 18.85 10.62 9.27
CA GLY A 63 19.08 10.27 10.67
C GLY A 63 18.10 10.99 11.61
N ARG A 64 16.84 11.12 11.21
CA ARG A 64 15.79 11.84 11.94
C ARG A 64 14.63 10.92 12.27
N MET A 65 13.98 11.18 13.39
CA MET A 65 12.73 10.55 13.77
C MET A 65 11.58 11.12 12.93
N LEU A 66 10.74 10.26 12.38
CA LEU A 66 9.61 10.68 11.56
C LEU A 66 8.43 11.06 12.46
N LEU A 67 8.01 12.31 12.36
CA LEU A 67 6.85 12.84 13.06
C LEU A 67 5.60 12.68 12.19
N LEU A 68 4.70 11.82 12.63
CA LEU A 68 3.46 11.44 11.96
C LEU A 68 2.24 12.02 12.69
N PRO A 69 1.10 12.21 12.00
CA PRO A 69 -0.19 12.33 12.70
C PRO A 69 -0.49 11.05 13.50
N ASP A 70 -1.25 11.16 14.58
CA ASP A 70 -1.66 10.02 15.42
C ASP A 70 -2.65 9.06 14.72
N ARG A 71 -3.23 9.47 13.59
CA ARG A 71 -4.22 8.67 12.84
C ARG A 71 -4.01 8.77 11.34
N LEU A 72 -4.28 7.66 10.65
CA LEU A 72 -4.37 7.56 9.20
C LEU A 72 -5.82 7.73 8.76
N CYS A 73 -6.08 8.63 7.82
CA CYS A 73 -7.44 8.95 7.40
C CYS A 73 -7.86 8.18 6.14
N LEU A 74 -9.07 7.63 6.20
CA LEU A 74 -9.74 6.87 5.15
C LEU A 74 -10.62 7.82 4.37
N PHE A 75 -10.39 7.90 3.07
CA PHE A 75 -11.18 8.76 2.20
C PHE A 75 -12.45 8.02 1.74
N PRO A 76 -13.65 8.63 1.83
CA PRO A 76 -14.92 7.95 1.55
C PRO A 76 -14.99 7.24 0.20
N LEU A 77 -14.47 7.86 -0.87
CA LEU A 77 -14.46 7.26 -2.22
C LEU A 77 -13.66 5.96 -2.31
N HIS A 78 -12.86 5.65 -1.30
CA HIS A 78 -12.06 4.44 -1.22
C HIS A 78 -12.53 3.49 -0.10
N THR A 79 -13.50 3.89 0.72
CA THR A 79 -14.12 3.01 1.73
C THR A 79 -15.32 2.26 1.19
N GLU A 80 -15.93 2.71 0.09
CA GLU A 80 -16.97 1.97 -0.61
C GLU A 80 -16.35 0.86 -1.46
N ARG A 81 -16.81 -0.39 -1.29
CA ARG A 81 -16.44 -1.49 -2.19
C ARG A 81 -17.36 -1.57 -3.41
N TRP A 82 -18.63 -1.23 -3.23
CA TRP A 82 -19.67 -1.17 -4.27
C TRP A 82 -20.46 0.14 -4.15
N PRO A 83 -21.06 0.66 -5.24
CA PRO A 83 -21.92 1.84 -5.19
C PRO A 83 -23.04 1.71 -4.15
N GLY A 84 -23.20 2.73 -3.29
CA GLY A 84 -24.26 2.80 -2.28
C GLY A 84 -23.88 2.31 -0.88
N ALA A 85 -22.61 1.93 -0.65
CA ALA A 85 -22.09 1.60 0.68
C ALA A 85 -21.58 2.86 1.41
N SER A 86 -22.47 3.82 1.67
CA SER A 86 -22.07 5.17 2.10
C SER A 86 -21.51 5.25 3.52
N GLY A 87 -20.39 5.95 3.66
CA GLY A 87 -19.95 6.59 4.90
C GLY A 87 -19.83 8.10 4.69
N VAL A 88 -20.46 8.90 5.55
CA VAL A 88 -20.38 10.37 5.48
C VAL A 88 -19.08 10.84 6.16
N GLY A 89 -18.17 11.45 5.40
CA GLY A 89 -16.95 12.12 5.90
C GLY A 89 -15.67 11.27 6.00
N GLU A 90 -14.49 11.94 6.02
CA GLU A 90 -13.20 11.28 6.28
C GLU A 90 -13.21 10.59 7.64
N ARG A 91 -12.95 9.28 7.67
CA ARG A 91 -12.84 8.51 8.92
C ARG A 91 -11.37 8.21 9.18
N CYS A 92 -10.81 8.62 10.32
CA CYS A 92 -9.43 8.31 10.65
C CYS A 92 -9.32 7.17 11.68
N VAL A 93 -8.33 6.30 11.53
CA VAL A 93 -8.03 5.18 12.42
C VAL A 93 -6.57 5.26 12.92
N PRO A 94 -6.24 4.73 14.10
CA PRO A 94 -4.86 4.71 14.59
C PRO A 94 -3.91 4.00 13.59
N PHE A 95 -2.65 4.42 13.53
CA PHE A 95 -1.65 3.81 12.62
C PHE A 95 -1.45 2.31 12.91
N GLU A 96 -1.55 1.92 14.17
CA GLU A 96 -1.46 0.55 14.67
C GLU A 96 -2.53 -0.37 14.08
N TYR A 97 -3.63 0.21 13.57
CA TYR A 97 -4.64 -0.55 12.86
C TYR A 97 -4.06 -1.18 11.59
N PHE A 98 -3.21 -0.44 10.87
CA PHE A 98 -2.59 -0.88 9.62
C PHE A 98 -1.20 -1.44 9.79
N PHE A 99 -0.42 -0.94 10.75
CA PHE A 99 1.00 -1.22 10.85
C PHE A 99 1.41 -1.80 12.19
N ASP A 100 2.41 -2.68 12.17
CA ASP A 100 3.20 -3.04 13.34
C ASP A 100 4.17 -1.89 13.63
N VAL A 101 3.69 -0.90 14.39
CA VAL A 101 4.46 0.31 14.71
C VAL A 101 5.72 -0.02 15.52
N PRO A 102 5.72 -0.92 16.52
CA PRO A 102 6.95 -1.35 17.18
C PRO A 102 7.99 -1.92 16.22
N LEU A 103 7.59 -2.79 15.30
CA LEU A 103 8.48 -3.35 14.27
C LEU A 103 9.02 -2.25 13.35
N LEU A 104 8.15 -1.37 12.85
CA LEU A 104 8.53 -0.26 11.98
C LEU A 104 9.49 0.72 12.69
N SER A 105 9.26 0.97 13.98
CA SER A 105 10.07 1.88 14.82
C SER A 105 11.50 1.38 15.06
N ARG A 106 11.75 0.07 14.92
CA ARG A 106 13.11 -0.50 14.94
C ARG A 106 13.89 -0.16 13.68
N PHE A 107 13.21 0.19 12.58
CA PHE A 107 13.84 0.53 11.31
C PHE A 107 13.95 2.04 11.10
N VAL A 108 12.87 2.78 11.38
CA VAL A 108 12.85 4.25 11.41
C VAL A 108 12.09 4.67 12.64
N GLN A 109 12.73 5.43 13.54
CA GLN A 109 12.07 5.90 14.75
C GLN A 109 10.86 6.77 14.37
N ILE A 110 9.72 6.53 15.01
CA ILE A 110 8.47 7.24 14.75
C ILE A 110 8.01 7.93 16.04
N GLN A 111 7.49 9.15 15.87
CA GLN A 111 6.78 9.90 16.90
C GLN A 111 5.42 10.30 16.38
N PHE A 112 4.36 10.05 17.14
CA PHE A 112 3.01 10.49 16.80
C PHE A 112 2.70 11.85 17.38
N ARG A 113 2.11 12.73 16.58
CA ARG A 113 1.59 14.01 17.05
C ARG A 113 0.11 13.87 17.38
N PRO A 114 -0.32 14.14 18.63
CA PRO A 114 -1.74 14.22 18.98
C PRO A 114 -2.46 15.26 18.12
N ALA A 115 -3.67 14.96 17.64
CA ALA A 115 -4.47 15.86 16.81
C ALA A 115 -4.65 17.29 17.38
N HIS A 116 -4.70 17.41 18.72
CA HIS A 116 -4.86 18.68 19.44
C HIS A 116 -3.56 19.51 19.56
N GLN A 117 -2.39 18.94 19.27
CA GLN A 117 -1.09 19.63 19.32
C GLN A 117 -0.69 20.31 18.00
N SER A 118 -1.66 20.54 17.11
CA SER A 118 -1.45 21.17 15.80
C SER A 118 -0.88 22.59 15.85
N GLN A 119 -0.78 23.21 17.03
CA GLN A 119 -0.29 24.59 17.21
C GLN A 119 0.96 24.73 18.10
N GLY A 120 1.49 23.64 18.70
CA GLY A 120 2.39 23.74 19.86
C GLY A 120 3.90 23.60 19.63
N LEU A 121 4.37 23.08 18.50
CA LEU A 121 5.82 23.11 18.22
C LEU A 121 6.19 24.53 17.78
N SER A 122 6.99 25.21 18.60
CA SER A 122 7.46 26.56 18.33
C SER A 122 8.03 26.63 16.91
N HIS A 123 7.31 27.33 16.02
CA HIS A 123 7.72 27.57 14.63
C HIS A 123 9.12 28.20 14.55
N LYS A 124 9.63 28.75 15.66
CA LYS A 124 10.94 29.40 15.75
C LYS A 124 12.13 28.45 15.54
N GLN A 125 11.98 27.13 15.72
CA GLN A 125 13.07 26.15 15.54
C GLN A 125 12.87 25.23 14.33
N MET A 126 11.79 25.42 13.56
CA MET A 126 11.49 24.60 12.39
C MET A 126 12.16 25.19 11.14
N VAL A 127 12.98 24.38 10.48
CA VAL A 127 13.53 24.69 9.16
C VAL A 127 12.61 24.13 8.09
N VAL A 128 12.14 24.99 7.18
CA VAL A 128 11.34 24.59 6.02
C VAL A 128 12.22 24.54 4.77
N VAL A 129 12.49 23.33 4.26
CA VAL A 129 13.30 23.12 3.06
C VAL A 129 12.45 23.07 1.79
N ASP A 130 13.01 23.55 0.69
CA ASP A 130 12.35 23.58 -0.61
C ASP A 130 12.17 22.18 -1.21
N ASN A 131 11.13 21.99 -2.03
CA ASN A 131 10.77 20.70 -2.62
C ASN A 131 11.81 20.19 -3.64
N LYS A 132 12.75 21.02 -4.09
CA LYS A 132 13.82 20.63 -5.03
C LYS A 132 15.12 20.24 -4.32
N TRP A 133 15.23 20.49 -3.01
CA TRP A 133 16.46 20.21 -2.27
C TRP A 133 16.68 18.72 -2.09
N LYS A 134 17.76 18.20 -2.66
CA LYS A 134 18.15 16.79 -2.49
C LYS A 134 18.40 16.46 -1.02
N THR A 135 18.08 15.24 -0.59
CA THR A 135 18.34 14.76 0.79
C THR A 135 19.78 15.01 1.22
N ALA A 136 20.78 14.78 0.35
CA ALA A 136 22.19 15.04 0.66
C ALA A 136 22.46 16.51 1.03
N ARG A 137 21.80 17.46 0.35
CA ARG A 137 21.89 18.89 0.68
C ARG A 137 21.27 19.18 2.03
N VAL A 138 20.06 18.66 2.28
CA VAL A 138 19.37 18.83 3.56
C VAL A 138 20.19 18.27 4.71
N LYS A 139 20.81 17.09 4.54
CA LYS A 139 21.68 16.47 5.54
C LYS A 139 22.93 17.31 5.84
N LYS A 140 23.52 17.94 4.82
CA LYS A 140 24.70 18.79 4.93
C LYS A 140 24.39 20.13 5.60
N GLU A 141 23.31 20.80 5.19
CA GLU A 141 22.97 22.15 5.67
C GLU A 141 22.22 22.13 7.01
N TYR A 142 21.45 21.07 7.27
CA TYR A 142 20.67 20.89 8.48
C TYR A 142 20.95 19.53 9.14
N PRO A 143 22.20 19.31 9.61
CA PRO A 143 22.57 18.09 10.29
C PRO A 143 21.73 17.89 11.57
N CYS A 144 21.62 16.63 11.99
CA CYS A 144 21.05 16.30 13.29
C CYS A 144 22.11 16.43 14.38
N ASP A 145 22.38 17.65 14.84
CA ASP A 145 23.38 17.96 15.88
C ASP A 145 22.81 18.84 17.01
N GLY A 146 21.49 18.92 17.10
CA GLY A 146 20.77 19.75 18.08
C GLY A 146 20.50 21.19 17.62
N ARG A 147 21.24 21.75 16.64
CA ARG A 147 21.00 23.11 16.12
C ARG A 147 19.74 23.20 15.26
N PHE A 148 19.45 22.11 14.55
CA PHE A 148 18.28 21.99 13.67
C PHE A 148 17.40 20.82 14.13
N PRO A 149 16.72 20.97 15.28
CA PRO A 149 15.95 19.88 15.87
C PRO A 149 14.73 19.52 15.01
N TYR A 150 14.31 20.39 14.09
CA TYR A 150 13.11 20.15 13.31
C TYR A 150 13.24 20.59 11.85
N VAL A 151 13.07 19.64 10.92
CA VAL A 151 13.01 19.88 9.48
C VAL A 151 11.64 19.52 8.93
N ARG A 152 11.12 20.39 8.06
CA ARG A 152 9.91 20.18 7.26
C ARG A 152 10.25 20.37 5.79
N ARG A 153 9.85 19.43 4.94
CA ARG A 153 9.97 19.56 3.49
C ARG A 153 8.71 20.18 2.89
N ARG A 154 8.86 21.13 1.97
CA ARG A 154 7.75 21.53 1.09
C ARG A 154 7.48 20.41 0.10
N VAL A 155 6.22 20.05 -0.07
CA VAL A 155 5.77 19.09 -1.09
C VAL A 155 4.63 19.75 -1.86
N GLN A 156 4.75 19.78 -3.19
CA GLN A 156 3.77 20.47 -4.04
C GLN A 156 2.45 19.70 -4.16
N ASN A 157 2.53 18.38 -4.35
CA ASN A 157 1.37 17.50 -4.49
C ASN A 157 1.36 16.43 -3.40
N PHE A 158 1.96 15.29 -3.68
CA PHE A 158 1.95 14.12 -2.79
C PHE A 158 3.36 13.78 -2.35
N TRP A 159 3.52 13.24 -1.15
CA TRP A 159 4.87 12.94 -0.63
C TRP A 159 5.66 11.98 -1.51
N PHE A 160 5.00 10.99 -2.13
CA PHE A 160 5.67 10.05 -3.03
C PHE A 160 6.37 10.74 -4.23
N SER A 161 5.90 11.93 -4.62
CA SER A 161 6.49 12.70 -5.72
C SER A 161 7.96 13.05 -5.49
N GLN A 162 8.35 13.23 -4.23
CA GLN A 162 9.74 13.55 -3.88
C GLN A 162 10.68 12.40 -4.22
N CYS A 163 10.21 11.18 -4.05
CA CYS A 163 10.94 9.97 -4.40
C CYS A 163 10.95 9.74 -5.92
N THR A 164 9.82 9.94 -6.61
CA THR A 164 9.78 9.80 -8.08
C THR A 164 10.66 10.82 -8.80
N SER A 165 10.77 12.03 -8.26
CA SER A 165 11.69 13.07 -8.74
C SER A 165 13.13 12.88 -8.28
N ARG A 166 13.44 11.77 -7.60
CA ARG A 166 14.76 11.45 -7.01
C ARG A 166 15.29 12.57 -6.12
N THR A 167 14.41 13.34 -5.49
CA THR A 167 14.79 14.38 -4.53
C THR A 167 15.17 13.75 -3.20
N THR A 168 14.41 12.75 -2.80
CA THR A 168 14.67 11.97 -1.60
C THR A 168 15.55 10.76 -1.88
N ASP A 169 16.51 10.53 -0.99
CA ASP A 169 17.35 9.33 -1.04
C ASP A 169 16.63 8.17 -0.36
N THR A 170 16.06 7.28 -1.16
CA THR A 170 15.44 6.05 -0.68
C THR A 170 16.37 4.86 -0.69
N ALA A 171 17.50 4.96 -1.41
CA ALA A 171 18.39 3.83 -1.63
C ALA A 171 19.09 3.44 -0.33
N VAL A 172 19.49 4.42 0.49
CA VAL A 172 20.12 4.15 1.79
C VAL A 172 19.23 3.30 2.69
N ALA A 173 17.99 3.74 2.92
CA ALA A 173 17.05 3.03 3.79
C ALA A 173 16.76 1.62 3.27
N MET A 174 16.46 1.50 1.98
CA MET A 174 16.18 0.20 1.40
C MET A 174 17.41 -0.72 1.44
N ARG A 175 18.63 -0.25 1.18
CA ARG A 175 19.84 -1.06 1.34
C ARG A 175 20.04 -1.57 2.76
N THR A 176 19.82 -0.72 3.78
CA THR A 176 19.83 -1.15 5.18
C THR A 176 18.83 -2.28 5.43
N LEU A 177 17.61 -2.16 4.89
CA LEU A 177 16.59 -3.20 5.00
C LEU A 177 17.02 -4.49 4.26
N TYR A 178 17.62 -4.37 3.08
CA TYR A 178 18.15 -5.50 2.30
C TYR A 178 19.22 -6.26 3.07
N GLU A 179 20.13 -5.55 3.71
CA GLU A 179 21.17 -6.13 4.56
C GLU A 179 20.56 -6.89 5.74
N GLN A 180 19.57 -6.30 6.43
CA GLN A 180 18.83 -6.97 7.51
C GLN A 180 18.09 -8.23 7.05
N LEU A 181 17.63 -8.23 5.79
CA LEU A 181 16.97 -9.36 5.15
C LEU A 181 17.95 -10.42 4.62
N GLY A 182 19.24 -10.11 4.54
CA GLY A 182 20.24 -10.97 3.91
C GLY A 182 20.12 -11.04 2.38
N SER A 183 19.66 -9.97 1.73
CA SER A 183 19.65 -9.85 0.27
C SER A 183 21.07 -9.70 -0.31
N PRO A 184 21.29 -10.07 -1.59
CA PRO A 184 22.54 -9.75 -2.31
C PRO A 184 22.86 -8.25 -2.33
N VAL A 185 24.15 -7.90 -2.35
CA VAL A 185 24.63 -6.50 -2.36
C VAL A 185 24.25 -5.78 -3.67
N ASP A 186 24.14 -6.53 -4.75
CA ASP A 186 23.78 -6.07 -6.11
C ASP A 186 22.27 -6.15 -6.39
N ALA A 187 21.46 -6.53 -5.41
CA ALA A 187 20.02 -6.64 -5.58
C ALA A 187 19.38 -5.29 -5.94
N GLN A 188 18.46 -5.31 -6.91
CA GLN A 188 17.79 -4.11 -7.38
C GLN A 188 16.88 -3.53 -6.29
N VAL A 189 17.11 -2.27 -5.92
CA VAL A 189 16.36 -1.57 -4.86
C VAL A 189 15.10 -0.91 -5.44
N PRO A 190 13.88 -1.30 -5.00
CA PRO A 190 12.65 -0.72 -5.47
C PRO A 190 12.36 0.62 -4.79
N LEU A 191 11.59 1.46 -5.47
CA LEU A 191 11.23 2.80 -5.01
C LEU A 191 9.83 2.81 -4.37
N ASN A 192 9.68 3.44 -3.20
CA ASN A 192 8.36 3.69 -2.58
C ASN A 192 7.52 2.44 -2.27
N VAL A 193 8.14 1.31 -1.99
CA VAL A 193 7.42 0.04 -1.71
C VAL A 193 7.62 -0.50 -0.30
N LEU A 194 8.37 0.21 0.56
CA LEU A 194 8.68 -0.21 1.92
C LEU A 194 7.46 -0.77 2.66
N LEU A 195 6.38 0.01 2.75
CA LEU A 195 5.17 -0.43 3.45
C LEU A 195 4.26 -1.33 2.60
N ARG A 196 4.33 -1.23 1.28
CA ARG A 196 3.54 -2.08 0.36
C ARG A 196 4.01 -3.51 0.32
N SER A 197 5.27 -3.76 0.69
CA SER A 197 5.80 -5.11 0.89
C SER A 197 4.97 -5.93 1.89
N GLY A 198 4.19 -5.27 2.75
CA GLY A 198 3.41 -5.93 3.80
C GLY A 198 4.23 -6.32 5.03
N LEU A 199 5.56 -6.19 4.99
CA LEU A 199 6.47 -6.52 6.10
C LEU A 199 6.06 -5.85 7.42
N PHE A 200 5.58 -4.62 7.33
CA PHE A 200 5.18 -3.79 8.45
C PHE A 200 3.66 -3.72 8.66
N TYR A 201 2.86 -4.55 7.97
CA TYR A 201 1.43 -4.62 8.28
C TYR A 201 1.19 -5.15 9.70
N SER A 202 0.08 -4.72 10.30
CA SER A 202 -0.28 -5.09 11.66
C SER A 202 -0.52 -6.60 11.80
N PRO A 203 -0.33 -7.19 13.00
CA PRO A 203 -0.55 -8.61 13.23
C PRO A 203 -1.94 -9.09 12.83
N ARG A 204 -2.98 -8.26 12.99
CA ARG A 204 -4.36 -8.59 12.60
C ARG A 204 -4.53 -8.76 11.08
N ILE A 205 -3.90 -7.92 10.27
CA ILE A 205 -3.95 -8.01 8.81
C ILE A 205 -3.25 -9.30 8.35
N LYS A 206 -2.05 -9.56 8.92
CA LYS A 206 -1.28 -10.77 8.63
C LYS A 206 -2.03 -12.04 9.04
N ALA A 207 -2.65 -12.04 10.23
CA ALA A 207 -3.43 -13.17 10.73
C ALA A 207 -4.67 -13.46 9.88
N ALA A 208 -5.42 -12.42 9.48
CA ALA A 208 -6.58 -12.58 8.60
C ALA A 208 -6.17 -13.19 7.24
N ALA A 209 -5.11 -12.66 6.61
CA ALA A 209 -4.59 -13.21 5.36
C ALA A 209 -4.15 -14.68 5.52
N ALA A 210 -3.43 -15.01 6.59
CA ALA A 210 -3.00 -16.39 6.86
C ALA A 210 -4.18 -17.35 7.03
N ALA A 211 -5.21 -16.94 7.79
CA ALA A 211 -6.41 -17.76 8.02
C ALA A 211 -7.21 -17.99 6.73
N ILE A 212 -7.40 -16.95 5.90
CA ILE A 212 -8.08 -17.07 4.60
C ILE A 212 -7.33 -18.05 3.69
N ARG A 213 -6.00 -17.92 3.58
CA ARG A 213 -5.18 -18.83 2.78
C ARG A 213 -5.32 -20.27 3.25
N SER A 214 -5.32 -20.49 4.56
CA SER A 214 -5.54 -21.82 5.13
C SER A 214 -6.90 -22.41 4.77
N ARG A 215 -7.94 -21.57 4.63
CA ARG A 215 -9.30 -22.00 4.24
C ARG A 215 -9.43 -22.27 2.74
N ILE A 216 -8.78 -21.47 1.89
CA ILE A 216 -8.78 -21.69 0.44
C ILE A 216 -8.02 -22.97 0.08
N GLY A 217 -6.90 -23.22 0.77
CA GLY A 217 -5.96 -24.30 0.49
C GLY A 217 -4.60 -23.77 0.05
N ALA A 218 -3.60 -24.66 0.01
CA ALA A 218 -2.22 -24.30 -0.34
C ALA A 218 -2.06 -23.84 -1.80
N GLU A 219 -2.94 -24.27 -2.69
CA GLU A 219 -2.84 -24.05 -4.14
C GLU A 219 -4.03 -23.23 -4.65
N TYR A 220 -3.79 -21.94 -4.86
CA TYR A 220 -4.75 -21.04 -5.51
C TYR A 220 -4.01 -19.97 -6.32
N VAL A 221 -4.72 -19.40 -7.29
CA VAL A 221 -4.27 -18.22 -8.04
C VAL A 221 -5.10 -17.01 -7.62
N SER A 222 -4.55 -15.82 -7.78
CA SER A 222 -5.24 -14.57 -7.47
C SER A 222 -5.45 -13.72 -8.71
N VAL A 223 -6.60 -13.09 -8.81
CA VAL A 223 -6.92 -12.13 -9.87
C VAL A 223 -7.38 -10.83 -9.24
N HIS A 224 -6.69 -9.74 -9.57
CA HIS A 224 -7.14 -8.39 -9.22
C HIS A 224 -7.91 -7.78 -10.40
N VAL A 225 -9.23 -7.67 -10.24
CA VAL A 225 -10.15 -7.14 -11.24
C VAL A 225 -10.54 -5.70 -10.91
N ARG A 226 -9.88 -4.74 -11.56
CA ARG A 226 -10.18 -3.31 -11.44
C ARG A 226 -10.93 -2.79 -12.66
N ARG A 227 -12.22 -2.47 -12.50
CA ARG A 227 -13.10 -1.94 -13.55
C ARG A 227 -13.48 -0.47 -13.33
N SER A 228 -14.21 -0.16 -12.25
CA SER A 228 -14.80 1.15 -11.91
C SER A 228 -14.19 2.39 -12.59
N ASP A 229 -13.19 3.03 -11.98
CA ASP A 229 -12.56 4.26 -12.52
C ASP A 229 -11.85 4.03 -13.87
N LYS A 230 -11.54 2.77 -14.20
CA LYS A 230 -10.81 2.40 -15.42
C LYS A 230 -11.69 2.31 -16.65
N LEU A 231 -13.00 2.14 -16.47
CA LEU A 231 -14.00 2.21 -17.54
C LEU A 231 -14.56 3.63 -17.73
N THR A 232 -14.29 4.55 -16.80
CA THR A 232 -14.70 5.96 -16.92
C THR A 232 -13.55 6.90 -17.31
N ALA A 233 -12.29 6.50 -17.07
CA ALA A 233 -11.09 7.25 -17.43
C ALA A 233 -10.34 6.59 -18.61
N CYS A 234 -10.98 6.57 -19.78
CA CYS A 234 -10.43 6.06 -21.05
C CYS A 234 -11.03 6.77 -22.26
N SER A 235 -10.38 6.62 -23.42
CA SER A 235 -11.03 6.91 -24.71
C SER A 235 -12.18 5.92 -24.94
N PRO A 236 -13.23 6.25 -25.72
CA PRO A 236 -14.33 5.33 -25.98
C PRO A 236 -13.88 3.94 -26.45
N ARG A 237 -12.91 3.90 -27.37
CA ARG A 237 -12.32 2.65 -27.90
C ARG A 237 -11.60 1.86 -26.81
N ASP A 238 -10.79 2.53 -25.98
CA ASP A 238 -10.09 1.85 -24.88
C ASP A 238 -11.08 1.35 -23.83
N CYS A 239 -12.14 2.10 -23.54
CA CYS A 239 -13.17 1.69 -22.59
C CYS A 239 -13.88 0.43 -23.06
N GLU A 240 -14.22 0.32 -24.36
CA GLU A 240 -14.84 -0.86 -24.94
C GLU A 240 -13.93 -2.09 -24.81
N ILE A 241 -12.66 -1.96 -25.19
CA ILE A 241 -11.66 -3.05 -25.08
C ILE A 241 -11.51 -3.49 -23.62
N ARG A 242 -11.39 -2.53 -22.70
CA ARG A 242 -11.27 -2.80 -21.26
C ARG A 242 -12.52 -3.47 -20.72
N ASP A 243 -13.70 -3.01 -21.10
CA ASP A 243 -14.95 -3.59 -20.64
C ASP A 243 -15.06 -5.05 -21.08
N VAL A 244 -14.95 -5.32 -22.39
CA VAL A 244 -15.04 -6.68 -22.96
C VAL A 244 -14.03 -7.63 -22.31
N SER A 245 -12.80 -7.18 -22.14
CA SER A 245 -11.72 -8.03 -21.62
C SER A 245 -11.80 -8.28 -20.11
N THR A 246 -12.52 -7.42 -19.37
CA THR A 246 -12.69 -7.54 -17.92
C THR A 246 -14.08 -8.02 -17.51
N ARG A 247 -14.93 -8.41 -18.48
CA ARG A 247 -16.15 -9.19 -18.23
C ARG A 247 -15.82 -10.64 -17.89
N PRO A 248 -16.73 -11.40 -17.24
CA PRO A 248 -16.47 -12.77 -16.82
C PRO A 248 -15.96 -13.67 -17.95
N GLU A 249 -16.51 -13.55 -19.16
CA GLU A 249 -16.11 -14.34 -20.33
C GLU A 249 -14.69 -13.98 -20.79
N GLY A 250 -14.35 -12.68 -20.74
CA GLY A 250 -13.01 -12.18 -21.06
C GLY A 250 -11.96 -12.69 -20.06
N ILE A 251 -12.27 -12.58 -18.77
CA ILE A 251 -11.42 -13.08 -17.69
C ILE A 251 -11.25 -14.59 -17.80
N GLN A 252 -12.33 -15.34 -17.99
CA GLN A 252 -12.31 -16.79 -18.12
C GLN A 252 -11.40 -17.25 -19.26
N ARG A 253 -11.58 -16.67 -20.47
CA ARG A 253 -10.75 -17.01 -21.63
C ARG A 253 -9.27 -16.79 -21.36
N ALA A 254 -8.91 -15.68 -20.71
CA ALA A 254 -7.52 -15.40 -20.39
C ALA A 254 -6.96 -16.36 -19.34
N LEU A 255 -7.70 -16.63 -18.25
CA LEU A 255 -7.27 -17.57 -17.22
C LEU A 255 -7.08 -18.98 -17.77
N GLN A 256 -7.91 -19.42 -18.73
CA GLN A 256 -7.81 -20.75 -19.36
C GLN A 256 -6.51 -20.93 -20.15
N LEU A 257 -5.83 -19.85 -20.54
CA LEU A 257 -4.51 -19.91 -21.18
C LEU A 257 -3.39 -20.29 -20.20
N TRP A 258 -3.60 -20.06 -18.91
CA TRP A 258 -2.57 -20.19 -17.89
C TRP A 258 -2.88 -21.25 -16.85
N PHE A 259 -4.16 -21.52 -16.58
CA PHE A 259 -4.58 -22.34 -15.47
C PHE A 259 -5.62 -23.39 -15.91
N PRO A 260 -5.54 -24.62 -15.38
CA PRO A 260 -6.51 -25.65 -15.67
C PRO A 260 -7.89 -25.33 -15.10
N LEU A 261 -8.93 -25.93 -15.68
CA LEU A 261 -10.29 -25.87 -15.13
C LEU A 261 -10.33 -26.47 -13.71
N GLY A 262 -11.22 -25.96 -12.87
CA GLY A 262 -11.34 -26.35 -11.46
C GLY A 262 -10.33 -25.69 -10.52
N THR A 263 -9.39 -24.89 -11.03
CA THR A 263 -8.44 -24.11 -10.22
C THR A 263 -9.17 -23.22 -9.21
N HIS A 264 -8.63 -23.13 -7.99
CA HIS A 264 -9.09 -22.18 -6.98
C HIS A 264 -8.62 -20.76 -7.34
N VAL A 265 -9.56 -19.82 -7.49
CA VAL A 265 -9.28 -18.44 -7.89
C VAL A 265 -9.80 -17.49 -6.83
N TYR A 266 -8.89 -16.79 -6.15
CA TYR A 266 -9.27 -15.66 -5.29
C TYR A 266 -9.44 -14.39 -6.14
N ILE A 267 -10.60 -13.76 -6.08
CA ILE A 267 -10.92 -12.54 -6.84
C ILE A 267 -10.97 -11.34 -5.90
N GLY A 268 -10.00 -10.43 -6.07
CA GLY A 268 -10.07 -9.08 -5.50
C GLY A 268 -10.68 -8.12 -6.52
N SER A 269 -11.85 -7.55 -6.23
CA SER A 269 -12.57 -6.69 -7.18
C SER A 269 -13.47 -5.65 -6.54
N THR A 270 -13.77 -4.62 -7.33
CA THR A 270 -14.84 -3.63 -7.14
C THR A 270 -16.14 -4.01 -7.89
N GLU A 271 -16.23 -5.20 -8.49
CA GLU A 271 -17.49 -5.85 -8.90
C GLU A 271 -17.98 -6.92 -7.89
N ARG A 272 -19.31 -7.00 -7.68
CA ARG A 272 -19.93 -7.94 -6.73
C ARG A 272 -19.69 -9.40 -7.14
N PRO A 273 -19.70 -10.37 -6.20
CA PRO A 273 -19.50 -11.80 -6.53
C PRO A 273 -20.40 -12.33 -7.67
N ASP A 274 -21.66 -11.88 -7.74
CA ASP A 274 -22.62 -12.33 -8.78
C ASP A 274 -22.23 -11.89 -10.19
N PHE A 275 -21.45 -10.81 -10.33
CA PHE A 275 -20.86 -10.43 -11.62
C PHE A 275 -20.05 -11.58 -12.22
N PHE A 276 -19.35 -12.35 -11.38
CA PHE A 276 -18.51 -13.46 -11.80
C PHE A 276 -19.23 -14.80 -11.88
N ALA A 277 -20.56 -14.84 -11.73
CA ALA A 277 -21.33 -16.08 -11.77
C ALA A 277 -21.00 -16.98 -12.99
N PRO A 278 -20.83 -16.46 -14.23
CA PRO A 278 -20.50 -17.29 -15.39
C PRO A 278 -19.19 -18.08 -15.27
N MET A 279 -18.26 -17.62 -14.43
CA MET A 279 -16.97 -18.29 -14.25
C MET A 279 -17.02 -19.48 -13.29
N ARG A 280 -18.11 -19.66 -12.53
CA ARG A 280 -18.23 -20.71 -11.50
C ARG A 280 -18.24 -22.12 -12.08
N ASP A 281 -18.64 -22.28 -13.34
CA ASP A 281 -18.62 -23.57 -14.04
C ASP A 281 -17.20 -24.00 -14.41
N SER A 282 -16.27 -23.04 -14.56
CA SER A 282 -14.89 -23.28 -14.95
C SER A 282 -13.90 -23.27 -13.79
N TYR A 283 -14.20 -22.52 -12.72
CA TYR A 283 -13.27 -22.25 -11.63
C TYR A 283 -13.97 -22.24 -10.26
N LYS A 284 -13.21 -22.60 -9.22
CA LYS A 284 -13.66 -22.48 -7.83
C LYS A 284 -13.34 -21.07 -7.33
N LEU A 285 -14.33 -20.18 -7.41
CA LEU A 285 -14.16 -18.76 -7.09
C LEU A 285 -14.28 -18.50 -5.59
N HIS A 286 -13.36 -17.67 -5.07
CA HIS A 286 -13.32 -17.21 -3.69
C HIS A 286 -13.31 -15.68 -3.64
N PHE A 287 -14.08 -15.10 -2.73
CA PHE A 287 -14.21 -13.67 -2.50
C PHE A 287 -14.04 -13.36 -1.00
N ALA A 288 -13.71 -12.13 -0.64
CA ALA A 288 -13.67 -11.72 0.76
C ALA A 288 -14.99 -12.01 1.51
N GLU A 289 -16.13 -11.97 0.82
CA GLU A 289 -17.45 -12.32 1.32
C GLU A 289 -17.55 -13.75 1.88
N ASP A 290 -16.74 -14.67 1.38
CA ASP A 290 -16.72 -16.07 1.80
C ASP A 290 -16.00 -16.26 3.15
N PHE A 291 -15.26 -15.23 3.60
CA PHE A 291 -14.35 -15.28 4.75
C PHE A 291 -14.71 -14.31 5.88
N ARG A 292 -16.02 -14.10 6.11
CA ARG A 292 -16.51 -13.15 7.13
C ARG A 292 -15.94 -13.43 8.53
N SER A 293 -15.76 -14.69 8.90
CA SER A 293 -15.19 -15.10 10.19
C SER A 293 -13.73 -14.68 10.34
N GLU A 294 -12.91 -14.85 9.29
CA GLU A 294 -11.49 -14.47 9.32
C GLU A 294 -11.30 -12.96 9.24
N LEU A 295 -12.26 -12.25 8.64
CA LEU A 295 -12.27 -10.81 8.46
C LEU A 295 -12.95 -10.05 9.61
N VAL A 296 -13.34 -10.71 10.72
CA VAL A 296 -14.08 -10.07 11.83
C VAL A 296 -13.38 -8.81 12.40
N ASN A 297 -12.05 -8.78 12.36
CA ASN A 297 -11.23 -7.66 12.85
C ASN A 297 -10.84 -6.65 11.75
N ILE A 298 -11.31 -6.86 10.52
CA ILE A 298 -11.06 -6.05 9.33
C ILE A 298 -12.32 -5.24 9.02
N THR A 299 -12.34 -3.98 9.44
CA THR A 299 -13.57 -3.18 9.55
C THR A 299 -13.71 -2.13 8.45
N ASN A 300 -12.74 -2.03 7.54
CA ASN A 300 -12.76 -1.07 6.45
C ASN A 300 -12.02 -1.59 5.22
N ASN A 301 -12.37 -1.00 4.07
CA ASN A 301 -11.87 -1.43 2.76
C ASN A 301 -10.35 -1.21 2.58
N TYR A 302 -9.73 -0.26 3.30
CA TYR A 302 -8.28 -0.09 3.24
C TYR A 302 -7.59 -1.31 3.87
N ALA A 303 -8.07 -1.79 5.01
CA ALA A 303 -7.48 -2.96 5.64
C ALA A 303 -7.81 -4.24 4.88
N LEU A 304 -9.00 -4.33 4.27
CA LEU A 304 -9.30 -5.41 3.34
C LEU A 304 -8.31 -5.42 2.16
N TYR A 305 -8.06 -4.28 1.52
CA TYR A 305 -7.06 -4.16 0.46
C TYR A 305 -5.66 -4.61 0.92
N ALA A 306 -5.26 -4.30 2.16
CA ALA A 306 -4.01 -4.77 2.74
C ALA A 306 -4.00 -6.30 2.91
N VAL A 307 -5.10 -6.91 3.38
CA VAL A 307 -5.26 -8.37 3.45
C VAL A 307 -5.18 -9.00 2.07
N GLU A 308 -5.93 -8.49 1.09
CA GLU A 308 -5.93 -8.99 -0.30
C GLU A 308 -4.56 -8.90 -0.94
N THR A 309 -3.80 -7.82 -0.67
CA THR A 309 -2.41 -7.71 -1.11
C THR A 309 -1.56 -8.89 -0.61
N LEU A 310 -1.73 -9.30 0.65
CA LEU A 310 -1.03 -10.48 1.18
C LEU A 310 -1.54 -11.81 0.58
N LEU A 311 -2.83 -11.89 0.23
CA LEU A 311 -3.37 -13.04 -0.51
C LEU A 311 -2.76 -13.13 -1.92
N PHE A 312 -2.50 -12.00 -2.56
CA PHE A 312 -1.85 -11.96 -3.87
C PHE A 312 -0.37 -12.34 -3.78
N PHE A 313 0.34 -11.94 -2.72
CA PHE A 313 1.72 -12.37 -2.52
C PHE A 313 1.82 -13.87 -2.27
N GLY A 314 0.86 -14.43 -1.53
CA GLY A 314 0.86 -15.84 -1.11
C GLY A 314 0.24 -16.82 -2.09
N SER A 315 -0.19 -16.38 -3.28
CA SER A 315 -0.79 -17.23 -4.32
C SER A 315 0.27 -17.92 -5.18
N LEU A 316 -0.14 -18.88 -6.01
CA LEU A 316 0.73 -19.53 -7.00
C LEU A 316 1.08 -18.57 -8.15
N ALA A 317 0.07 -17.82 -8.59
CA ALA A 317 0.19 -16.82 -9.62
C ALA A 317 -0.78 -15.68 -9.32
N SER A 318 -0.34 -14.46 -9.62
CA SER A 318 -1.18 -13.26 -9.56
C SER A 318 -1.37 -12.70 -10.96
N VAL A 319 -2.62 -12.39 -11.29
CA VAL A 319 -3.05 -11.81 -12.57
C VAL A 319 -3.72 -10.47 -12.29
N GLU A 320 -3.40 -9.47 -13.12
CA GLU A 320 -4.04 -8.16 -13.05
C GLU A 320 -4.77 -7.83 -14.34
N THR A 321 -5.87 -7.09 -14.25
CA THR A 321 -6.66 -6.72 -15.45
C THR A 321 -5.89 -5.87 -16.44
N LEU A 322 -5.27 -4.78 -15.99
CA LEU A 322 -4.77 -3.70 -16.86
C LEU A 322 -3.29 -3.37 -16.61
N GLY A 323 -2.57 -4.19 -15.86
CA GLY A 323 -1.14 -4.01 -15.57
C GLY A 323 -0.78 -2.78 -14.73
N TYR A 324 -1.75 -1.98 -14.28
CA TYR A 324 -1.51 -0.73 -13.56
C TYR A 324 -0.79 -0.93 -12.22
N SER A 325 -1.10 -2.02 -11.53
CA SER A 325 -0.46 -2.36 -10.25
C SER A 325 0.72 -3.31 -10.45
N THR A 326 1.01 -3.76 -11.68
CA THR A 326 1.96 -4.86 -11.88
C THR A 326 3.34 -4.45 -11.48
N GLY A 327 3.88 -3.35 -12.00
CA GLY A 327 5.20 -2.82 -11.56
C GLY A 327 5.30 -2.69 -10.04
N TRP A 328 4.21 -2.25 -9.40
CA TRP A 328 4.13 -2.11 -7.95
C TRP A 328 4.10 -3.46 -7.24
N PHE A 329 3.39 -4.44 -7.78
CA PHE A 329 3.34 -5.80 -7.28
C PHE A 329 4.72 -6.46 -7.39
N ILE A 330 5.42 -6.31 -8.52
CA ILE A 330 6.82 -6.77 -8.69
C ILE A 330 7.68 -6.18 -7.58
N ASP A 331 7.61 -4.86 -7.44
CA ASP A 331 8.44 -4.12 -6.51
C ASP A 331 8.09 -4.48 -5.05
N ALA A 332 6.81 -4.76 -4.75
CA ALA A 332 6.36 -5.16 -3.42
C ALA A 332 6.66 -6.62 -3.07
N CYS A 333 6.89 -7.49 -4.06
CA CYS A 333 7.47 -8.83 -3.85
C CYS A 333 8.93 -8.78 -3.37
N PHE A 334 9.51 -7.59 -3.20
CA PHE A 334 10.73 -7.39 -2.45
C PHE A 334 10.58 -7.88 -0.98
N PRO A 335 11.48 -8.75 -0.45
CA PRO A 335 12.77 -9.28 -0.95
C PRO A 335 12.74 -10.68 -1.58
N ALA A 336 11.57 -11.27 -1.75
CA ALA A 336 11.43 -12.71 -2.00
C ALA A 336 12.21 -13.19 -3.24
N MET A 337 12.16 -12.44 -4.34
CA MET A 337 12.91 -12.77 -5.57
C MET A 337 14.42 -12.80 -5.36
N GLN A 338 14.94 -11.86 -4.57
CA GLN A 338 16.38 -11.68 -4.36
C GLN A 338 16.96 -12.73 -3.41
N LEU A 339 16.19 -13.15 -2.41
CA LEU A 339 16.59 -14.18 -1.46
C LEU A 339 16.62 -15.57 -2.10
N ARG A 340 15.71 -15.87 -3.03
CA ARG A 340 15.64 -17.15 -3.73
C ARG A 340 16.95 -17.51 -4.46
N ASN A 341 17.55 -16.55 -5.16
CA ASN A 341 18.78 -16.77 -5.93
C ASN A 341 19.98 -17.21 -5.08
N ARG A 342 19.94 -16.97 -3.76
CA ARG A 342 20.96 -17.49 -2.82
C ARG A 342 20.69 -18.95 -2.45
N LEU A 343 19.43 -19.38 -2.37
CA LEU A 343 19.02 -20.71 -1.94
C LEU A 343 19.18 -21.77 -3.04
N THR A 344 19.16 -21.36 -4.31
CA THR A 344 19.29 -22.26 -5.46
C THR A 344 20.73 -22.60 -5.85
N LYS A 345 21.74 -22.00 -5.21
CA LYS A 345 23.16 -22.34 -5.45
C LYS A 345 23.52 -23.65 -4.72
N PRO A 346 23.82 -24.76 -5.44
CA PRO A 346 24.27 -25.99 -4.81
C PRO A 346 25.63 -25.74 -4.16
N GLY A 347 25.77 -26.04 -2.86
CA GLY A 347 27.04 -25.94 -2.13
C GLY A 347 27.08 -24.88 -1.02
N THR A 348 26.10 -24.00 -0.91
CA THR A 348 25.97 -23.11 0.27
C THR A 348 24.82 -23.57 1.16
N ASN A 349 24.99 -24.71 1.83
CA ASN A 349 24.26 -25.04 3.06
C ASN A 349 24.72 -24.11 4.22
N ARG A 350 24.82 -22.80 3.97
CA ARG A 350 24.83 -21.84 5.06
C ARG A 350 23.38 -21.76 5.51
N ARG A 351 23.05 -22.50 6.58
CA ARG A 351 22.09 -21.99 7.56
C ARG A 351 22.42 -20.51 7.69
N THR A 352 21.48 -19.63 7.33
CA THR A 352 21.58 -18.21 7.68
C THR A 352 22.00 -18.20 9.15
N PRO A 353 23.13 -17.55 9.50
CA PRO A 353 23.61 -17.62 10.87
C PRO A 353 22.45 -17.26 11.80
N ARG A 354 22.06 -18.22 12.65
CA ARG A 354 21.39 -17.94 13.92
C ARG A 354 22.42 -17.18 14.72
N ASP A 355 22.55 -15.91 14.40
CA ASP A 355 23.38 -14.98 15.13
C ASP A 355 22.50 -14.57 16.32
N GLU A 356 22.62 -15.34 17.40
CA GLU A 356 21.84 -15.16 18.64
C GLU A 356 22.14 -13.81 19.32
N SER A 357 23.11 -13.03 18.82
CA SER A 357 23.56 -11.78 19.43
C SER A 357 23.14 -10.50 18.71
N THR A 358 22.37 -10.56 17.61
CA THR A 358 21.75 -9.34 17.04
C THR A 358 20.25 -9.40 17.17
N ASN A 359 19.68 -8.40 17.83
CA ASN A 359 18.25 -8.18 18.03
C ASN A 359 17.57 -7.90 16.67
N ARG A 360 17.58 -8.87 15.76
CA ARG A 360 17.18 -8.68 14.36
C ARG A 360 15.71 -8.28 14.33
N SER A 361 15.46 -7.08 13.82
CA SER A 361 14.14 -6.55 13.50
C SER A 361 13.41 -7.36 12.42
N VAL A 362 14.05 -8.37 11.83
CA VAL A 362 13.49 -9.13 10.73
C VAL A 362 13.74 -10.63 10.87
N SER A 363 12.66 -11.40 10.73
CA SER A 363 12.63 -12.86 10.70
C SER A 363 12.37 -13.35 9.28
N VAL A 364 13.18 -14.30 8.82
CA VAL A 364 13.06 -14.93 7.50
C VAL A 364 13.05 -16.45 7.71
N GLU A 365 11.99 -17.10 7.26
CA GLU A 365 11.84 -18.56 7.27
C GLU A 365 11.60 -19.05 5.83
N CYS A 366 12.43 -19.97 5.36
CA CYS A 366 12.21 -20.65 4.08
C CYS A 366 11.26 -21.81 4.32
N ARG A 367 10.09 -21.82 3.65
CA ARG A 367 9.13 -22.92 3.75
C ARG A 367 9.47 -24.02 2.76
N ASP A 368 9.69 -23.65 1.51
CA ASP A 368 10.11 -24.53 0.42
C ASP A 368 10.91 -23.72 -0.63
N GLN A 369 11.27 -24.34 -1.76
CA GLN A 369 12.05 -23.68 -2.83
C GLN A 369 11.30 -22.54 -3.55
N SER A 370 10.01 -22.43 -3.30
CA SER A 370 9.03 -21.63 -4.04
C SER A 370 8.30 -20.62 -3.14
N SER A 371 8.52 -20.66 -1.82
CA SER A 371 7.88 -19.76 -0.86
C SER A 371 8.76 -19.36 0.33
N LEU A 372 8.59 -18.11 0.77
CA LEU A 372 9.33 -17.48 1.86
C LEU A 372 8.37 -16.81 2.84
N LEU A 373 8.59 -16.98 4.14
CA LEU A 373 7.88 -16.27 5.19
C LEU A 373 8.81 -15.20 5.77
N VAL A 374 8.45 -13.92 5.64
CA VAL A 374 9.23 -12.81 6.19
C VAL A 374 8.35 -11.98 7.12
N ASN A 375 8.71 -11.92 8.40
CA ASN A 375 7.92 -11.22 9.43
C ASN A 375 6.42 -11.60 9.40
N GLY A 376 6.12 -12.88 9.15
CA GLY A 376 4.76 -13.41 9.07
C GLY A 376 4.03 -13.17 7.75
N VAL A 377 4.66 -12.51 6.77
CA VAL A 377 4.13 -12.38 5.40
C VAL A 377 4.62 -13.55 4.56
N LEU A 378 3.70 -14.31 3.96
CA LEU A 378 4.08 -15.33 2.99
C LEU A 378 4.19 -14.73 1.59
N TYR A 379 5.38 -14.80 1.03
CA TYR A 379 5.67 -14.59 -0.38
C TYR A 379 5.72 -15.96 -1.05
N GLY A 380 4.65 -16.31 -1.75
CA GLY A 380 4.52 -17.56 -2.49
C GLY A 380 5.11 -17.48 -3.90
N GLN A 381 4.75 -18.43 -4.74
CA GLN A 381 5.23 -18.50 -6.12
C GLN A 381 4.87 -17.26 -6.94
N ALA A 382 3.75 -16.60 -6.63
CA ALA A 382 3.36 -15.31 -7.22
C ALA A 382 4.46 -14.24 -7.09
N CYS A 383 5.23 -14.29 -6.00
CA CYS A 383 6.35 -13.39 -5.77
C CYS A 383 7.72 -14.01 -6.08
N VAL A 384 7.85 -15.33 -6.13
CA VAL A 384 9.14 -16.03 -6.23
C VAL A 384 9.42 -16.54 -7.66
N SER A 385 8.38 -17.00 -8.36
CA SER A 385 8.47 -17.73 -9.65
C SER A 385 7.62 -17.12 -10.75
N ASN A 386 6.61 -16.32 -10.40
CA ASN A 386 5.72 -15.69 -11.36
C ASN A 386 6.52 -14.74 -12.26
N PRO A 387 6.15 -14.57 -13.54
CA PRO A 387 6.67 -13.47 -14.34
C PRO A 387 6.11 -12.18 -13.75
N PRO A 388 6.95 -11.51 -12.97
CA PRO A 388 7.47 -10.27 -13.51
C PRO A 388 9.00 -10.26 -13.66
N CYS A 389 9.68 -11.36 -13.32
CA CYS A 389 11.13 -11.49 -13.48
C CYS A 389 11.60 -11.99 -14.85
N GLY A 390 10.69 -12.32 -15.77
CA GLY A 390 11.04 -12.82 -17.10
C GLY A 390 9.97 -12.51 -18.13
N ASN A 391 10.04 -11.32 -18.74
CA ASN A 391 9.56 -10.91 -20.08
C ASN A 391 8.18 -11.36 -20.65
N LYS A 392 7.30 -12.05 -19.92
CA LYS A 392 5.92 -12.35 -20.37
C LYS A 392 4.93 -12.00 -19.27
N GLN A 393 4.51 -10.74 -19.24
CA GLN A 393 3.54 -10.24 -18.27
C GLN A 393 2.16 -10.90 -18.51
N MET A 394 1.54 -11.46 -17.47
CA MET A 394 0.18 -12.02 -17.54
C MET A 394 -0.85 -10.92 -17.30
N PHE A 395 -1.35 -10.33 -18.38
CA PHE A 395 -2.43 -9.34 -18.32
C PHE A 395 -3.66 -9.83 -19.05
N LEU A 396 -4.84 -9.51 -18.51
CA LEU A 396 -6.10 -9.76 -19.21
C LEU A 396 -6.25 -8.85 -20.44
N VAL A 397 -5.66 -7.66 -20.39
CA VAL A 397 -5.62 -6.70 -21.51
C VAL A 397 -4.16 -6.38 -21.82
N PRO A 398 -3.68 -6.59 -23.05
CA PRO A 398 -2.37 -6.10 -23.44
C PRO A 398 -2.34 -4.57 -23.29
N PRO A 399 -1.22 -3.96 -22.85
CA PRO A 399 -1.10 -2.50 -22.82
C PRO A 399 -1.37 -1.95 -24.23
N PRO A 400 -2.02 -0.77 -24.36
CA PRO A 400 -2.33 -0.20 -25.66
C PRO A 400 -1.07 -0.16 -26.54
N THR A 401 -1.17 -0.71 -27.75
CA THR A 401 -0.07 -0.83 -28.72
C THR A 401 0.49 0.52 -29.21
N GLU A 402 -0.10 1.65 -28.79
CA GLU A 402 0.27 3.01 -29.20
C GLU A 402 1.04 3.81 -28.13
N CYS A 403 1.85 3.14 -27.31
CA CYS A 403 3.05 3.77 -26.74
C CYS A 403 4.26 3.23 -27.50
N GLY A 404 4.44 3.75 -28.71
CA GLY A 404 5.40 3.27 -29.69
C GLY A 404 6.84 3.17 -29.17
N SER A 405 7.46 2.07 -29.57
CA SER A 405 8.89 1.97 -29.92
C SER A 405 9.63 3.30 -30.02
N THR A 406 10.67 3.48 -29.21
CA THR A 406 12.03 3.80 -29.70
C THR A 406 13.07 3.75 -28.58
N ALA A 407 14.28 3.36 -29.00
CA ALA A 407 15.58 3.63 -28.40
C ALA A 407 16.12 2.67 -27.33
N ARG A 408 16.75 1.59 -27.84
CA ARG A 408 18.10 1.27 -27.37
C ARG A 408 19.01 2.47 -27.64
N LEU A 409 19.58 3.01 -26.57
CA LEU A 409 20.90 3.64 -26.42
C LEU A 409 21.67 3.97 -27.70
N ARG A 410 21.94 5.28 -27.92
CA ARG A 410 23.27 5.85 -28.22
C ARG A 410 23.28 7.39 -28.10
N SER A 411 23.85 7.86 -26.99
CA SER A 411 24.67 9.10 -26.79
C SER A 411 24.08 10.51 -27.11
N PRO A 412 24.76 11.61 -26.70
CA PRO A 412 24.14 12.70 -25.94
C PRO A 412 24.00 13.98 -26.79
N ASN A 413 23.36 15.01 -26.20
CA ASN A 413 23.08 16.33 -26.77
C ASN A 413 21.85 16.39 -27.68
N ARG A 414 20.71 16.75 -27.07
CA ARG A 414 19.91 17.93 -27.43
C ARG A 414 18.74 18.08 -26.45
N GLY A 415 18.33 19.33 -26.23
CA GLY A 415 17.42 19.78 -25.18
C GLY A 415 16.00 19.21 -25.24
N PRO A 416 15.15 19.57 -24.25
CA PRO A 416 13.94 18.82 -23.92
C PRO A 416 12.82 19.05 -24.94
N SER A 417 12.43 17.99 -25.65
CA SER A 417 11.19 17.90 -26.40
C SER A 417 10.02 17.61 -25.44
N ARG A 418 8.99 18.44 -25.55
CA ARG A 418 7.78 18.47 -24.73
C ARG A 418 6.87 17.28 -25.05
N CYS A 419 6.64 16.39 -24.07
CA CYS A 419 5.37 15.70 -23.95
C CYS A 419 4.57 16.42 -22.86
N ALA A 420 3.44 17.01 -23.27
CA ALA A 420 2.61 17.86 -22.43
C ALA A 420 2.04 17.07 -21.25
N ALA A 421 2.34 17.54 -20.05
CA ALA A 421 1.59 17.21 -18.86
C ALA A 421 0.16 17.74 -19.05
N VAL A 422 -0.83 16.85 -19.02
CA VAL A 422 -2.23 17.26 -18.83
C VAL A 422 -2.35 17.68 -17.37
N ASP A 423 -2.30 18.99 -17.18
CA ASP A 423 -2.50 19.71 -15.94
C ASP A 423 -3.92 19.46 -15.41
N SER A 424 -4.03 18.75 -14.29
CA SER A 424 -5.30 18.46 -13.61
C SER A 424 -5.68 19.63 -12.68
N SER A 425 -5.72 20.82 -13.26
CA SER A 425 -5.99 22.09 -12.59
C SER A 425 -7.05 22.89 -13.35
N ARG A 426 -8.29 22.41 -13.42
CA ARG A 426 -9.43 23.28 -13.75
C ARG A 426 -10.71 22.82 -13.07
N ALA A 427 -11.00 23.50 -11.96
CA ALA A 427 -12.30 23.54 -11.32
C ALA A 427 -13.36 23.99 -12.33
N ILE A 428 -14.37 23.16 -12.56
CA ILE A 428 -15.58 23.55 -13.27
C ILE A 428 -16.51 24.19 -12.23
N ARG A 429 -16.71 25.50 -12.35
CA ARG A 429 -17.82 26.21 -11.70
C ARG A 429 -19.12 25.82 -12.44
N PRO A 430 -20.22 25.45 -11.76
CA PRO A 430 -21.50 25.33 -12.43
C PRO A 430 -22.14 26.72 -12.50
N ASN A 431 -22.36 27.22 -13.71
CA ASN A 431 -23.21 28.36 -13.94
C ASN A 431 -24.22 27.97 -15.02
N VAL A 432 -25.32 27.34 -14.60
CA VAL A 432 -26.52 27.20 -15.43
C VAL A 432 -27.73 27.47 -14.53
N ARG A 433 -28.26 28.70 -14.64
CA ARG A 433 -29.63 29.03 -14.25
C ARG A 433 -30.58 28.33 -15.23
N MET A 434 -31.23 27.24 -14.81
CA MET A 434 -32.46 26.80 -15.47
C MET A 434 -33.65 27.48 -14.77
N ARG A 435 -34.29 28.40 -15.50
CA ARG A 435 -35.62 28.91 -15.21
C ARG A 435 -36.63 27.84 -15.63
N HIS A 436 -37.29 27.19 -14.66
CA HIS A 436 -38.58 26.57 -14.93
C HIS A 436 -39.69 27.60 -14.67
N ARG A 437 -40.26 28.13 -15.75
CA ARG A 437 -41.59 28.75 -15.73
C ARG A 437 -42.61 27.61 -15.72
N VAL A 438 -43.28 27.44 -14.59
CA VAL A 438 -44.55 26.72 -14.51
C VAL A 438 -45.62 27.66 -15.07
N ALA A 439 -46.29 27.22 -16.13
CA ALA A 439 -47.46 27.89 -16.67
C ALA A 439 -48.67 27.57 -15.77
N LEU A 440 -49.13 28.56 -15.01
CA LEU A 440 -50.45 28.55 -14.40
C LEU A 440 -51.42 29.22 -15.36
N SER A 441 -52.28 28.41 -15.97
CA SER A 441 -53.47 28.85 -16.69
C SER A 441 -54.59 29.06 -15.67
N SER A 442 -55.03 30.30 -15.53
CA SER A 442 -56.25 30.69 -14.85
C SER A 442 -57.46 30.53 -15.77
N ARG A 443 -58.55 29.89 -15.30
CA ARG A 443 -59.94 30.26 -15.66
C ARG A 443 -60.99 29.49 -14.85
N GLY A 444 -61.92 30.25 -14.26
CA GLY A 444 -63.29 29.89 -13.83
C GLY A 444 -63.38 29.12 -12.51
N GLY A 445 -64.05 29.55 -11.43
CA GLY A 445 -65.16 30.50 -11.28
C GLY A 445 -66.50 29.76 -11.25
N ALA A 446 -67.03 29.50 -10.05
CA ALA A 446 -68.45 29.59 -9.65
C ALA A 446 -68.73 28.82 -8.34
N ASN A 447 -69.39 29.54 -7.42
CA ASN A 447 -70.11 29.14 -6.19
C ASN A 447 -69.33 28.56 -5.01
#